data_AF-A0A946UUQ0-F1
#
_entry.id   AF-A0A946UUQ0-F1
#
_cell.length_a   1.000
_cell.length_b   1.000
_cell.length_c   1.000
_cell.angle_alpha   90.00
_cell.angle_beta   90.00
_cell.angle_gamma   90.00
#
_symmetry.space_group_name_H-M   'P 1'
#
loop_
_entity.id
_entity.type
_entity.pdbx_description
1 polymer ?
#
loop_
_entity_poly.entity_id
_entity_poly.type
_entity_poly.pdbx_seq_one_letter_code
_entity_poly.pdbx_strand_id
1 'polypeptide(L)'
;FKPSICDRRKIAVWFAFWGEVKARPAYRKICDESDRYYDEVVASLCETIIADGAYTDITAAAASDALTSMTNGLWLSLLISPQTFDRQAGFDAVNSYLRSVFPKHFSQ
;
A
#
# COMPACT_ATOMS: atom_id res chain seq x y z
N PHE A 1 2.22 -11.70 -8.21
CA PHE A 1 2.00 -10.33 -8.73
C PHE A 1 1.18 -10.40 -10.02
N LYS A 2 0.09 -9.62 -10.18
CA LYS A 2 -0.75 -9.63 -11.40
C LYS A 2 -0.54 -8.34 -12.22
N PRO A 3 0.19 -8.38 -13.36
CA PRO A 3 0.56 -7.18 -14.13
C PRO A 3 -0.62 -6.35 -14.63
N SER A 4 -1.79 -6.97 -14.82
CA SER A 4 -3.00 -6.33 -15.35
C SER A 4 -3.65 -5.31 -14.40
N ILE A 5 -3.27 -5.32 -13.12
CA ILE A 5 -3.78 -4.39 -12.10
C ILE A 5 -2.95 -3.10 -12.07
N CYS A 6 -1.62 -3.19 -12.24
CA CYS A 6 -0.74 -2.02 -12.26
C CYS A 6 -0.59 -1.40 -13.67
N ASP A 7 -1.68 -1.15 -14.39
CA ASP A 7 -1.67 -0.45 -15.68
C ASP A 7 -1.70 1.07 -15.48
N ARG A 8 -0.74 1.80 -16.10
CA ARG A 8 -0.61 3.26 -15.97
C ARG A 8 -1.90 4.02 -16.29
N ARG A 9 -2.68 3.56 -17.27
CA ARG A 9 -3.94 4.22 -17.66
C ARG A 9 -4.97 4.10 -16.55
N LYS A 10 -5.02 2.98 -15.84
CA LYS A 10 -5.92 2.78 -14.69
C LYS A 10 -5.50 3.66 -13.51
N ILE A 11 -4.20 3.78 -13.26
CA ILE A 11 -3.65 4.65 -12.21
C ILE A 11 -3.90 6.13 -12.54
N ALA A 12 -3.67 6.55 -13.78
CA ALA A 12 -3.93 7.92 -14.21
C ALA A 12 -5.41 8.30 -14.11
N VAL A 13 -6.33 7.37 -14.42
CA VAL A 13 -7.78 7.57 -14.16
C VAL A 13 -8.05 7.74 -12.68
N TRP A 14 -7.46 6.91 -11.82
CA TRP A 14 -7.58 7.02 -10.36
C TRP A 14 -7.07 8.36 -9.83
N PHE A 15 -5.91 8.82 -10.30
CA PHE A 15 -5.35 10.11 -9.89
C PHE A 15 -6.11 11.31 -10.47
N ALA A 16 -6.63 11.21 -11.69
CA ALA A 16 -7.54 12.22 -12.25
C ALA A 16 -8.84 12.30 -11.42
N PHE A 17 -9.35 11.15 -10.97
CA PHE A 17 -10.45 11.07 -10.01
C PHE A 17 -10.11 11.82 -8.72
N TRP A 18 -8.97 11.52 -8.08
CA TRP A 18 -8.50 12.21 -6.86
C TRP A 18 -8.28 13.72 -7.06
N GLY A 19 -7.85 14.14 -8.25
CA GLY A 19 -7.74 15.55 -8.62
C GLY A 19 -9.10 16.27 -8.69
N GLU A 20 -10.16 15.58 -9.10
CA GLU A 20 -11.53 16.08 -9.12
C GLU A 20 -12.31 15.85 -7.81
N VAL A 21 -11.83 15.01 -6.87
CA VAL A 21 -12.49 14.75 -5.58
C VAL A 21 -12.70 16.03 -4.76
N LYS A 22 -11.84 17.04 -4.91
CA LYS A 22 -12.05 18.37 -4.30
C LYS A 22 -13.31 19.09 -4.79
N ALA A 23 -13.83 18.76 -5.97
CA ALA A 23 -14.98 19.42 -6.59
C ALA A 23 -16.33 18.74 -6.29
N ARG A 24 -16.35 17.49 -5.77
CA ARG A 24 -17.58 16.70 -5.63
C ARG A 24 -17.62 15.87 -4.32
N PRO A 25 -18.37 16.31 -3.28
CA PRO A 25 -18.46 15.67 -1.96
C PRO A 25 -18.89 14.21 -1.97
N ALA A 26 -19.68 13.78 -2.96
CA ALA A 26 -20.14 12.40 -3.10
C ALA A 26 -18.99 11.41 -3.38
N TYR A 27 -17.93 11.83 -4.08
CA TYR A 27 -16.79 10.97 -4.37
C TYR A 27 -15.85 10.82 -3.19
N ARG A 28 -15.72 11.86 -2.36
CA ARG A 28 -14.97 11.77 -1.10
C ARG A 28 -15.51 10.66 -0.21
N LYS A 29 -16.84 10.56 -0.05
CA LYS A 29 -17.45 9.54 0.81
C LYS A 29 -17.20 8.11 0.34
N ILE A 30 -17.18 7.87 -0.98
CA ILE A 30 -16.91 6.56 -1.57
C ILE A 30 -15.43 6.19 -1.44
N CYS A 31 -14.53 7.15 -1.69
CA CYS A 31 -13.09 6.94 -1.49
C CYS A 31 -12.77 6.70 -0.01
N ASP A 32 -13.37 7.47 0.90
CA ASP A 32 -13.15 7.34 2.34
C ASP A 32 -13.57 5.95 2.88
N GLU A 33 -14.69 5.40 2.41
CA GLU A 33 -15.12 4.04 2.80
C GLU A 33 -14.19 2.95 2.27
N SER A 34 -13.73 3.09 1.02
CA SER A 34 -12.79 2.13 0.41
C SER A 34 -11.41 2.20 1.05
N ASP A 35 -10.91 3.40 1.34
CA ASP A 35 -9.61 3.62 1.97
C ASP A 35 -9.63 3.09 3.40
N ARG A 36 -10.69 3.38 4.17
CA ARG A 36 -10.87 2.81 5.51
C ARG A 36 -10.92 1.29 5.51
N TYR A 37 -11.66 0.69 4.58
CA TYR A 37 -11.71 -0.77 4.48
C TYR A 37 -10.33 -1.35 4.17
N TYR A 38 -9.56 -0.71 3.28
CA TYR A 38 -8.21 -1.14 2.97
C TYR A 38 -7.30 -1.06 4.21
N ASP A 39 -7.32 0.06 4.93
CA ASP A 39 -6.53 0.25 6.14
C ASP A 39 -6.90 -0.75 7.24
N GLU A 40 -8.20 -0.99 7.46
CA GLU A 40 -8.70 -2.00 8.41
C GLU A 40 -8.20 -3.41 8.06
N VAL A 41 -8.24 -3.79 6.78
CA VAL A 41 -7.75 -5.09 6.31
C VAL A 41 -6.24 -5.23 6.52
N VAL A 42 -5.46 -4.21 6.14
CA VAL A 42 -3.99 -4.26 6.29
C VAL A 42 -3.60 -4.32 7.76
N ALA A 43 -4.24 -3.52 8.61
CA ALA A 43 -4.02 -3.55 10.06
C ALA A 43 -4.32 -4.94 10.64
N SER A 44 -5.46 -5.54 10.29
CA SER A 44 -5.84 -6.88 10.77
C SER A 44 -4.85 -7.98 10.35
N LEU A 45 -4.31 -7.89 9.13
CA LEU A 45 -3.26 -8.80 8.68
C LEU A 45 -1.97 -8.61 9.48
N CYS A 46 -1.57 -7.37 9.76
CA CYS A 46 -0.42 -7.08 10.61
C CYS A 46 -0.64 -7.57 12.05
N GLU A 47 -1.83 -7.43 12.62
CA GLU A 47 -2.17 -7.96 13.95
C GLU A 47 -2.01 -9.48 14.00
N THR A 48 -2.48 -10.18 12.97
CA THR A 48 -2.39 -11.64 12.87
C THR A 48 -0.93 -12.09 12.87
N ILE A 49 -0.07 -11.45 12.08
CA ILE A 49 1.37 -11.75 12.00
C ILE A 49 2.07 -11.42 13.32
N ILE A 50 1.71 -10.30 13.95
CA ILE A 50 2.29 -9.87 15.23
C ILE A 50 1.98 -10.88 16.34
N ALA A 51 0.71 -11.32 16.41
CA ALA A 51 0.25 -12.30 17.39
C ALA A 51 0.92 -13.66 17.17
N ASP A 52 0.97 -14.17 15.94
CA ASP A 52 1.57 -15.47 15.63
C ASP A 52 3.08 -15.49 15.91
N GLY A 53 3.77 -14.40 15.59
CA GLY A 53 5.21 -14.28 15.78
C GLY A 53 5.64 -13.76 17.15
N ALA A 54 4.69 -13.42 18.02
CA ALA A 54 4.93 -12.78 19.32
C ALA A 54 5.90 -11.59 19.21
N TYR A 55 5.64 -10.68 18.26
CA TYR A 55 6.46 -9.47 18.08
C TYR A 55 6.09 -8.41 19.13
N THR A 56 7.10 -7.83 19.79
CA THR A 56 6.92 -6.80 20.82
C THR A 56 7.37 -5.41 20.38
N ASP A 57 8.18 -5.34 19.33
CA ASP A 57 8.90 -4.13 18.96
C ASP A 57 8.13 -3.25 17.97
N ILE A 58 6.99 -3.73 17.46
CA ILE A 58 6.15 -3.00 16.52
C ILE A 58 4.67 -3.25 16.80
N THR A 59 3.85 -2.23 16.61
CA THR A 59 2.39 -2.33 16.66
C THR A 59 1.82 -2.57 15.27
N ALA A 60 0.65 -3.19 15.19
CA ALA A 60 -0.01 -3.43 13.90
C ALA A 60 -0.30 -2.13 13.14
N ALA A 61 -0.73 -1.08 13.85
CA ALA A 61 -0.96 0.24 13.28
C ALA A 61 0.31 0.84 12.66
N ALA A 62 1.45 0.77 13.35
CA ALA A 62 2.70 1.30 12.81
C ALA A 62 3.18 0.51 11.58
N ALA A 63 2.99 -0.82 11.59
CA ALA A 63 3.32 -1.68 10.46
C ALA A 63 2.41 -1.41 9.24
N SER A 64 1.09 -1.28 9.47
CA SER A 64 0.12 -1.00 8.41
C SER A 64 0.34 0.37 7.80
N ASP A 65 0.53 1.41 8.61
CA ASP A 65 0.72 2.78 8.14
C ASP A 65 1.96 2.90 7.25
N ALA A 66 3.06 2.26 7.65
CA ALA A 66 4.29 2.23 6.87
C ALA A 66 4.12 1.45 5.55
N LEU A 67 3.43 0.30 5.58
CA LEU A 67 3.17 -0.50 4.39
C LEU A 67 2.25 0.24 3.38
N THR A 68 1.19 0.87 3.87
CA THR A 68 0.28 1.69 3.07
C THR A 68 1.01 2.89 2.48
N SER A 69 1.80 3.60 3.28
CA SER A 69 2.59 4.76 2.83
C SER A 69 3.59 4.40 1.73
N MET A 70 4.33 3.29 1.91
CA MET A 70 5.28 2.80 0.92
C MET A 70 4.57 2.41 -0.38
N THR A 71 3.44 1.69 -0.28
CA THR A 71 2.65 1.29 -1.45
C THR A 71 2.12 2.50 -2.22
N ASN A 72 1.61 3.51 -1.51
CA ASN A 72 1.14 4.77 -2.10
C ASN A 72 2.29 5.53 -2.79
N GLY A 73 3.48 5.57 -2.18
CA GLY A 73 4.68 6.15 -2.78
C GLY A 73 5.11 5.45 -4.08
N LEU A 74 5.02 4.12 -4.13
CA LEU A 74 5.29 3.35 -5.36
C LEU A 74 4.26 3.64 -6.45
N TRP A 75 2.98 3.74 -6.10
CA TRP A 75 1.92 4.13 -7.03
C TRP A 75 2.14 5.53 -7.62
N LEU A 76 2.52 6.49 -6.77
CA LEU A 76 2.86 7.84 -7.19
C LEU A 76 4.09 7.85 -8.11
N SER A 77 5.11 7.06 -7.78
CA SER A 77 6.34 6.98 -8.59
C SER A 77 6.06 6.40 -9.98
N LEU A 78 5.21 5.37 -10.05
CA LEU A 78 4.73 4.80 -11.31
C LEU A 78 3.93 5.81 -12.16
N LEU A 79 3.22 6.75 -11.52
CA LEU A 79 2.50 7.80 -12.22
C LEU A 79 3.44 8.89 -12.75
N ILE A 80 4.31 9.44 -11.89
CA ILE A 80 5.13 10.62 -12.20
C ILE A 80 6.30 10.25 -13.11
N SER A 81 6.95 9.12 -12.87
CA SER A 81 8.19 8.74 -13.55
C SER A 81 8.13 7.31 -14.10
N PRO A 82 7.18 6.99 -15.00
CA PRO A 82 6.96 5.63 -15.48
C PRO A 82 8.14 5.05 -16.25
N GLN A 83 9.01 5.88 -16.83
CA GLN A 83 10.18 5.44 -17.59
C GLN A 83 11.33 4.97 -16.70
N THR A 84 11.40 5.45 -15.46
CA THR A 84 12.42 5.08 -14.48
C THR A 84 11.89 4.17 -13.39
N PHE A 85 10.57 3.95 -13.34
CA PHE A 85 9.95 3.09 -12.35
C PHE A 85 10.16 1.62 -12.70
N ASP A 86 10.94 0.92 -11.88
CA ASP A 86 11.04 -0.53 -11.92
C ASP A 86 10.06 -1.17 -10.93
N ARG A 87 9.13 -1.94 -11.48
CA ARG A 87 8.10 -2.67 -10.73
C ARG A 87 8.70 -3.74 -9.84
N GLN A 88 9.76 -4.41 -10.31
CA GLN A 88 10.42 -5.48 -9.56
C GLN A 88 11.15 -4.86 -8.37
N ALA A 89 11.89 -3.78 -8.58
CA ALA A 89 12.54 -3.04 -7.50
C ALA A 89 11.53 -2.54 -6.44
N GLY A 90 10.36 -2.05 -6.87
CA GLY A 90 9.30 -1.66 -5.93
C GLY A 90 8.75 -2.84 -5.11
N PHE A 91 8.52 -3.99 -5.75
CA PHE A 91 8.10 -5.21 -5.06
C PHE A 91 9.17 -5.72 -4.09
N ASP A 92 10.43 -5.68 -4.48
CA ASP A 92 11.57 -6.10 -3.65
C ASP A 92 11.76 -5.17 -2.45
N ALA A 93 11.50 -3.86 -2.60
CA ALA A 93 11.49 -2.91 -1.50
C ALA A 93 10.42 -3.23 -0.46
N VAL A 94 9.19 -3.54 -0.90
CA VAL A 94 8.11 -3.96 0.00
C VAL A 94 8.47 -5.26 0.74
N ASN A 95 8.99 -6.25 0.03
CA ASN A 95 9.40 -7.51 0.67
C ASN A 95 10.57 -7.31 1.64
N SER A 96 11.52 -6.45 1.33
CA SER A 96 12.63 -6.12 2.23
C SER A 96 12.15 -5.47 3.51
N TYR A 97 11.17 -4.56 3.41
CA TYR A 97 10.50 -4.00 4.58
C TYR A 97 9.80 -5.08 5.42
N LEU A 98 9.00 -5.95 4.78
CA LEU A 98 8.29 -7.04 5.48
C LEU A 98 9.26 -8.03 6.15
N ARG A 99 10.40 -8.34 5.52
CA ARG A 99 11.47 -9.16 6.12
C ARG A 99 12.13 -8.50 7.32
N SER A 100 12.30 -7.18 7.28
CA SER A 100 12.87 -6.39 8.38
C SER A 100 11.92 -6.35 9.59
N VAL A 101 10.63 -6.10 9.33
CA VAL A 101 9.62 -5.93 10.38
C VAL A 101 9.12 -7.27 10.91
N PHE A 102 8.98 -8.27 10.04
CA PHE A 102 8.45 -9.58 10.37
C PHE A 102 9.41 -10.73 10.01
N PRO A 103 10.63 -10.78 10.57
CA PRO A 103 11.66 -11.75 10.21
C PRO A 103 11.29 -13.24 10.44
N LYS A 104 10.42 -13.54 11.41
CA LYS A 104 9.91 -14.90 11.66
C LYS A 104 8.92 -15.40 10.60
N HIS A 105 8.30 -14.51 9.83
CA HIS A 105 7.31 -14.85 8.80
C HIS A 105 7.84 -14.69 7.38
N PHE A 106 8.74 -13.74 7.19
CA PHE A 106 9.33 -13.44 5.90
C PHE A 106 10.82 -13.74 6.00
N SER A 107 11.22 -14.91 5.47
CA SER A 107 12.63 -15.30 5.40
C SER A 107 13.42 -14.37 4.48
N GLN A 108 14.72 -14.20 4.76
CA GLN A 108 15.68 -13.59 3.83
C GLN A 108 15.78 -14.37 2.51
#